data_AF-A0A238L4H0-F1
#
_entry.id   AF-A0A238L4H0-F1
#
_cell.length_a   1.000
_cell.length_b   1.000
_cell.length_c   1.000
_cell.angle_alpha   90.00
_cell.angle_beta   90.00
_cell.angle_gamma   90.00
#
_symmetry.space_group_name_H-M   'P 1'
#
loop_
_entity.id
_entity.type
_entity.pdbx_description
1 polymer ?
#
loop_
_entity_poly.entity_id
_entity_poly.type
_entity_poly.pdbx_seq_one_letter_code
_entity_poly.pdbx_strand_id
1 'polypeptide(L)'
;MIICHCQNITDHDINAAIDWVRASDGKTIITPGKVYWALGRAADCGGCIPLFLSTMRSNNNLEVPMHLRSPLPAATQENHHERQQESHRLP
;
A
#
# COMPACT_ATOMS: atom_id res chain seq x y z
N MET A 1 14.57 13.32 1.82
CA MET A 1 14.69 13.01 0.37
C MET A 1 13.32 13.00 -0.28
N ILE A 2 13.19 13.57 -1.48
CA ILE A 2 11.96 13.48 -2.26
C ILE A 2 11.75 12.05 -2.79
N ILE A 3 10.56 11.49 -2.60
CA ILE A 3 10.21 10.12 -3.00
C ILE A 3 9.24 10.14 -4.19
N CYS A 4 8.20 10.97 -4.15
CA CYS A 4 7.27 11.16 -5.26
C CYS A 4 7.33 12.61 -5.76
N HIS A 5 7.77 12.79 -7.00
CA HIS A 5 7.85 14.11 -7.62
C HIS A 5 6.47 14.70 -7.92
N CYS A 6 5.55 13.94 -8.53
CA CYS A 6 4.21 14.42 -8.91
C CYS A 6 3.41 15.01 -7.74
N GLN A 7 3.55 14.39 -6.57
CA GLN A 7 2.80 14.77 -5.37
C GLN A 7 3.65 15.51 -4.32
N ASN A 8 4.92 15.79 -4.63
CA ASN A 8 5.90 16.39 -3.73
C ASN A 8 5.96 15.69 -2.34
N ILE A 9 6.01 14.35 -2.33
CA ILE A 9 6.05 13.54 -1.09
C ILE A 9 7.50 13.19 -0.77
N THR A 10 7.92 13.46 0.46
CA THR A 10 9.24 13.13 1.00
C THR A 10 9.23 11.86 1.84
N ASP A 11 10.41 11.36 2.17
CA ASP A 11 10.58 10.26 3.12
C ASP A 11 10.03 10.60 4.51
N HIS A 12 10.16 11.87 4.94
CA HIS A 12 9.63 12.32 6.22
C HIS A 12 8.10 12.26 6.23
N ASP A 13 7.45 12.66 5.13
CA ASP A 13 6.00 12.55 5.00
C ASP A 13 5.53 11.10 5.10
N ILE A 14 6.24 10.18 4.43
CA ILE A 14 5.91 8.74 4.48
C ILE A 14 6.05 8.20 5.90
N ASN A 15 7.14 8.51 6.59
CA ASN A 15 7.37 8.06 7.97
C ASN A 15 6.31 8.63 8.94
N ALA A 16 6.05 9.94 8.87
CA ALA A 16 5.04 10.59 9.70
C ALA A 16 3.64 10.02 9.46
N ALA A 17 3.29 9.71 8.20
CA ALA A 17 2.02 9.07 7.87
C ALA A 17 1.91 7.64 8.41
N ILE A 18 2.98 6.84 8.34
CA ILE A 18 3.00 5.48 8.93
C ILE A 18 2.79 5.58 10.45
N ASP A 19 3.51 6.47 11.12
CA ASP A 19 3.42 6.65 12.57
C ASP A 19 2.02 7.11 12.99
N TRP A 20 1.44 8.05 12.25
CA TRP A 20 0.06 8.51 12.49
C TRP A 20 -0.98 7.41 12.28
N VAL A 21 -0.88 6.65 11.19
CA VAL A 21 -1.79 5.52 10.93
C VAL A 21 -1.66 4.49 12.04
N ARG A 22 -0.44 4.15 12.45
CA ARG A 22 -0.20 3.16 13.51
C ARG A 22 -0.69 3.63 14.88
N ALA A 23 -0.51 4.90 15.21
CA ALA A 23 -1.03 5.50 16.44
C ALA A 23 -2.57 5.56 16.45
N SER A 24 -3.19 5.76 15.28
CA SER A 24 -4.65 5.81 15.13
C SER A 24 -5.29 4.43 15.19
N ASP A 25 -4.66 3.42 14.58
CA ASP A 25 -5.09 2.03 14.64
C ASP A 25 -3.89 1.06 14.60
N GLY A 26 -3.57 0.53 15.77
CA GLY A 26 -2.48 -0.44 15.96
C GLY A 26 -2.64 -1.74 15.16
N LYS A 27 -3.85 -2.06 14.68
CA LYS A 27 -4.16 -3.31 13.98
C LYS A 27 -4.31 -3.13 12.47
N THR A 28 -4.34 -1.90 11.96
CA THR A 28 -4.50 -1.66 10.52
C THR A 28 -3.29 -2.15 9.73
N ILE A 29 -3.57 -2.74 8.56
CA ILE A 29 -2.55 -3.05 7.55
C ILE A 29 -2.19 -1.75 6.83
N ILE A 30 -0.93 -1.35 6.93
CA ILE A 30 -0.42 -0.13 6.29
C ILE A 30 0.04 -0.47 4.87
N THR A 31 -0.74 -0.05 3.89
CA THR A 31 -0.43 -0.19 2.47
C THR A 31 -0.01 1.17 1.88
N PRO A 32 0.69 1.22 0.72
CA PRO A 32 0.99 2.48 0.06
C PRO A 32 -0.26 3.34 -0.17
N GLY A 33 -1.38 2.72 -0.57
CA GLY A 33 -2.67 3.42 -0.71
C GLY A 33 -3.18 4.04 0.59
N LYS A 34 -2.99 3.37 1.73
CA LYS A 34 -3.34 3.91 3.06
C LYS A 34 -2.45 5.10 3.44
N VAL A 35 -1.17 5.06 3.08
CA VAL A 35 -0.23 6.18 3.28
C VAL A 35 -0.63 7.37 2.41
N TYR A 36 -0.93 7.16 1.12
CA TYR A 36 -1.46 8.20 0.23
C TYR A 36 -2.74 8.84 0.80
N TRP A 37 -3.67 8.01 1.27
CA TRP A 37 -4.90 8.47 1.93
C TRP A 37 -4.62 9.29 3.19
N ALA A 38 -3.71 8.84 4.07
CA ALA A 38 -3.33 9.57 5.28
C ALA A 38 -2.68 10.94 4.98
N LEU A 39 -1.97 11.05 3.86
CA LEU A 39 -1.38 12.30 3.38
C LEU A 39 -2.39 13.20 2.64
N GLY A 40 -3.62 12.73 2.39
CA GLY A 40 -4.62 13.45 1.60
C GLY A 40 -4.26 13.56 0.13
N ARG A 41 -3.51 12.59 -0.41
CA ARG A 41 -2.97 12.61 -1.79
C ARG A 41 -3.38 11.35 -2.54
N ALA A 42 -3.37 11.43 -3.87
CA ALA A 42 -3.55 10.27 -4.75
C ALA A 42 -2.29 10.06 -5.61
N ALA A 43 -2.01 8.81 -5.98
CA ALA A 43 -0.93 8.53 -6.92
C ALA A 43 -1.32 9.06 -8.32
N ASP A 44 -0.36 9.72 -8.99
CA ASP A 44 -0.57 10.31 -10.32
C ASP A 44 0.04 9.41 -11.41
N CYS A 45 1.37 9.27 -11.43
CA CYS A 45 2.07 8.44 -12.43
C CYS A 45 2.51 7.05 -11.93
N GLY A 46 2.55 6.83 -10.61
CA GLY A 46 3.02 5.58 -9.99
C GLY A 46 4.53 5.29 -10.11
N GLY A 47 5.32 6.12 -10.78
CA GLY A 47 6.76 5.86 -11.00
C GLY A 47 7.61 5.78 -9.72
N CYS A 48 7.13 6.35 -8.61
CA CYS A 48 7.82 6.32 -7.32
C CYS A 48 7.61 5.04 -6.52
N ILE A 49 6.71 4.14 -6.94
CA ILE A 49 6.25 3.00 -6.12
C ILE A 49 7.40 2.13 -5.57
N PRO A 50 8.43 1.73 -6.33
CA PRO A 50 9.54 0.94 -5.78
C PRO A 50 10.29 1.65 -4.66
N LEU A 51 10.57 2.95 -4.83
CA LEU A 51 11.24 3.77 -3.83
C LEU A 51 10.34 4.02 -2.62
N PHE A 52 9.05 4.29 -2.87
CA PHE A 52 8.02 4.46 -1.84
C PHE A 52 7.92 3.23 -0.93
N LEU A 53 7.82 2.02 -1.50
CA LEU A 53 7.80 0.78 -0.71
C LEU A 53 9.11 0.57 0.06
N SER A 54 10.25 0.90 -0.55
CA SER A 54 11.56 0.78 0.11
C SER A 54 11.64 1.70 1.33
N THR A 55 11.18 2.95 1.20
CA THR A 55 11.08 3.88 2.32
C THR A 55 10.10 3.39 3.38
N MET A 56 8.91 2.91 2.99
CA MET A 56 7.96 2.34 3.96
C MET A 56 8.59 1.19 4.77
N ARG A 57 9.30 0.27 4.12
CA ARG A 57 9.93 -0.90 4.76
C ARG A 57 11.06 -0.54 5.73
N SER A 58 11.64 0.64 5.59
CA SER A 58 12.67 1.13 6.52
C SER A 58 12.08 1.60 7.87
N ASN A 59 10.77 1.78 7.96
CA ASN A 59 10.10 2.20 9.18
C ASN A 59 9.66 0.98 10.03
N ASN A 60 10.10 0.94 11.28
CA ASN A 60 9.80 -0.16 12.21
C ASN A 60 8.31 -0.28 12.57
N ASN A 61 7.53 0.82 12.48
CA ASN A 61 6.09 0.81 12.74
C ASN A 61 5.26 0.19 11.59
N LEU A 62 5.91 -0.17 10.47
CA LEU A 62 5.23 -0.89 9.39
C LEU A 62 4.90 -2.34 9.77
N GLU A 63 5.62 -2.94 10.72
CA GLU A 63 5.41 -4.34 11.08
C GLU A 63 3.97 -4.61 11.53
N VAL A 64 3.36 -5.62 10.92
CA VAL A 64 2.02 -6.08 11.28
C VAL A 64 2.13 -7.06 12.45
N PRO A 65 1.35 -6.87 13.54
CA PRO A 65 1.31 -7.82 14.66
C PRO A 65 1.02 -9.25 14.17
N MET A 66 1.72 -10.25 14.71
CA MET A 66 1.63 -11.63 14.22
C MET A 66 0.20 -12.19 14.21
N HIS A 67 -0.66 -11.77 15.14
CA HIS A 67 -2.06 -12.19 15.21
C HIS A 67 -2.94 -11.69 14.04
N LEU A 68 -2.48 -10.70 13.28
CA LEU A 68 -3.15 -10.17 12.08
C LEU A 68 -2.56 -10.73 10.77
N ARG A 69 -1.45 -11.46 10.86
CA ARG A 69 -0.91 -12.18 9.70
C ARG A 69 -1.77 -13.42 9.53
N SER A 70 -2.70 -13.39 8.56
CA SER A 70 -3.45 -14.60 8.20
C SER A 70 -2.45 -15.74 7.93
N PRO A 71 -2.67 -16.95 8.48
CA PRO A 71 -2.00 -18.13 7.97
C PRO A 71 -2.25 -18.19 6.47
N LEU A 72 -1.19 -18.33 5.66
CA LEU A 72 -1.34 -18.60 4.23
C LEU A 72 -2.40 -19.69 4.06
N PRO A 73 -3.42 -19.51 3.19
CA PRO A 73 -4.36 -20.58 2.91
C PRO A 73 -3.56 -21.79 2.43
N ALA A 74 -3.70 -22.93 3.11
CA ALA A 74 -3.29 -24.20 2.51
C ALA A 74 -3.95 -24.28 1.14
N ALA A 75 -3.16 -24.52 0.09
CA ALA A 75 -3.57 -24.54 -1.30
C ALA A 75 -4.92 -25.25 -1.48
N THR A 76 -6.00 -24.47 -1.53
CA THR A 76 -7.35 -24.99 -1.75
C THR A 76 -7.65 -24.77 -3.22
N GLN A 77 -7.97 -25.88 -3.88
CA GLN A 77 -8.15 -26.06 -5.31
C GLN A 77 -8.87 -24.88 -5.98
N GLU A 78 -8.23 -24.35 -7.04
CA GLU A 78 -8.77 -23.34 -7.93
C GLU A 78 -10.13 -23.80 -8.48
N ASN A 79 -11.22 -23.16 -8.05
CA ASN A 79 -12.50 -23.31 -8.72
C ASN A 79 -12.52 -22.37 -9.93
N HIS A 80 -12.18 -22.94 -11.08
CA HIS A 80 -12.04 -22.32 -12.38
C HIS A 80 -13.39 -21.86 -12.95
N HIS A 81 -13.98 -20.78 -12.43
CA HIS A 81 -15.16 -20.13 -13.01
C HIS A 81 -15.04 -18.60 -12.99
N GLU A 82 -13.96 -18.06 -13.56
CA GLU A 82 -13.90 -16.63 -13.87
C GLU A 82 -14.32 -16.40 -15.32
N ARG A 83 -15.54 -15.88 -15.47
CA ARG A 83 -16.02 -15.21 -16.69
C ARG A 83 -15.11 -14.01 -16.93
N GLN A 84 -14.10 -14.14 -17.79
CA GLN A 84 -13.36 -12.99 -18.30
C GLN A 84 -14.35 -12.03 -18.98
N GLN A 85 -14.50 -10.82 -18.45
CA GLN A 85 -15.22 -9.76 -19.14
C GLN A 85 -14.39 -9.33 -20.35
N GLU A 86 -14.81 -9.76 -21.52
CA GLU A 86 -14.23 -9.33 -22.78
C GLU A 86 -14.63 -7.88 -23.06
N SER A 87 -13.70 -6.96 -22.87
CA SER A 87 -13.90 -5.55 -23.18
C SER A 87 -13.90 -5.35 -24.69
N HIS A 88 -15.07 -5.25 -25.30
CA HIS A 88 -15.20 -4.73 -26.66
C HIS A 88 -14.92 -3.22 -26.64
N ARG A 89 -13.74 -2.81 -27.10
CA ARG A 89 -13.53 -1.43 -27.54
C ARG A 89 -14.39 -1.20 -28.78
N LEU A 90 -15.44 -0.40 -28.65
CA LEU A 90 -16.12 0.19 -29.81
C LEU A 90 -15.39 1.49 -30.23
N PRO A 91 -15.33 1.79 -31.54
CA PRO A 91 -14.66 2.97 -32.10
C PRO A 91 -15.33 4.29 -31.74
#